data_AF-A0A964PFH4-F1
#
_entry.id   AF-A0A964PFH4-F1
#
_cell.length_a   1.000
_cell.length_b   1.000
_cell.length_c   1.000
_cell.angle_alpha   90.00
_cell.angle_beta   90.00
_cell.angle_gamma   90.00
#
_symmetry.space_group_name_H-M   'P 1'
#
loop_
_entity.id
_entity.type
_entity.pdbx_description
1 polymer ?
#
loop_
_entity_poly.entity_id
_entity_poly.type
_entity_poly.pdbx_seq_one_letter_code
_entity_poly.pdbx_strand_id
1 'polypeptide(L)'
;MLIQRSNDLIRRIAAIEGLRANANKATAFRTRADTLDAPAHRLASLAEMWPVCQDLGIPLALDDALADRVRAIGRHAQALAEAYQGSAESITLEKANLRFQFWEPLTELPDHVEAALRMAWEQFVSQSLPTVQEQVLQVLQNLPGFNSQVIIIRSLQTKAQLLKSTLPPAAASLPARIAEVRSIAQNLSEAWRSLQGDGIPPEVLTFLQAASGGRATLRQLTPTVVQWIDGYSLKESFRISL
;
A
#
# COMPACT_ATOMS: atom_id res chain seq x y z
N MET A 1 61.75 -12.36 -41.75
CA MET A 1 61.51 -12.14 -40.30
C MET A 1 60.47 -11.05 -40.01
N LEU A 2 60.53 -9.88 -40.65
CA LEU A 2 59.57 -8.78 -40.45
C LEU A 2 58.12 -9.13 -40.84
N ILE A 3 57.94 -9.82 -41.98
CA ILE A 3 56.61 -10.25 -42.47
C ILE A 3 55.94 -11.24 -41.49
N GLN A 4 56.70 -12.17 -40.91
CA GLN A 4 56.19 -13.09 -39.89
C GLN A 4 55.75 -12.36 -38.61
N ARG A 5 56.52 -11.36 -38.16
CA ARG A 5 56.14 -10.52 -37.00
C ARG A 5 54.89 -9.70 -37.29
N SER A 6 54.76 -9.14 -38.49
CA SER A 6 53.56 -8.42 -38.93
C SER A 6 52.32 -9.32 -38.93
N ASN A 7 52.43 -10.54 -39.46
CA ASN A 7 51.32 -11.50 -39.48
C ASN A 7 50.97 -12.04 -38.08
N ASP A 8 51.92 -12.10 -37.16
CA ASP A 8 51.67 -12.43 -35.75
C ASP A 8 50.93 -11.29 -35.03
N LEU A 9 51.33 -10.04 -35.27
CA LEU A 9 50.66 -8.86 -34.73
C LEU A 9 49.21 -8.74 -35.23
N ILE A 10 48.96 -8.93 -36.52
CA ILE A 10 47.60 -8.92 -37.09
C ILE A 10 46.71 -9.97 -36.41
N ARG A 11 47.22 -11.19 -36.20
CA ARG A 11 46.49 -12.25 -35.50
C ARG A 11 46.20 -11.90 -34.05
N ARG A 12 47.15 -11.30 -33.33
CA ARG A 12 46.96 -10.84 -31.94
C ARG A 12 45.95 -9.71 -31.85
N ILE A 13 45.96 -8.75 -32.78
CA ILE A 13 44.98 -7.66 -32.84
C ILE A 13 43.57 -8.23 -33.03
N ALA A 14 43.38 -9.10 -34.02
CA ALA A 14 42.09 -9.76 -34.26
C ALA A 14 41.61 -10.57 -33.06
N ALA A 15 42.53 -11.28 -32.37
CA ALA A 15 42.20 -12.01 -31.15
C ALA A 15 41.76 -11.09 -30.00
N ILE A 16 42.45 -9.96 -29.80
CA ILE A 16 42.09 -8.95 -28.78
C ILE A 16 40.73 -8.31 -29.12
N GLU A 17 40.47 -7.99 -30.39
CA GLU A 17 39.18 -7.47 -30.83
C GLU A 17 38.05 -8.46 -30.56
N GLY A 18 38.26 -9.75 -30.84
CA GLY A 18 37.30 -10.81 -30.52
C GLY A 18 37.02 -10.93 -29.01
N LEU A 19 38.07 -10.89 -28.19
CA LEU A 19 37.92 -10.91 -26.72
C LEU A 19 37.16 -9.68 -26.20
N ARG A 20 37.43 -8.49 -26.75
CA ARG A 20 36.71 -7.25 -26.41
C ARG A 20 35.24 -7.33 -26.81
N ALA A 21 34.94 -7.84 -28.00
CA ALA A 21 33.55 -8.01 -28.44
C ALA A 21 32.79 -8.97 -27.52
N ASN A 22 33.41 -10.09 -27.12
CA ASN A 22 32.81 -11.04 -26.17
C ASN A 22 32.62 -10.43 -24.78
N ALA A 23 33.60 -9.66 -24.28
CA ALA A 23 33.48 -8.95 -23.02
C ALA A 23 32.30 -7.96 -23.05
N ASN A 24 32.17 -7.18 -24.12
CA ASN A 24 31.05 -6.25 -24.29
C ASN A 24 29.70 -6.97 -24.33
N LYS A 25 29.60 -8.11 -25.04
CA LYS A 25 28.40 -8.95 -25.04
C LYS A 25 28.06 -9.44 -23.62
N ALA A 26 29.04 -9.97 -22.90
CA ALA A 26 28.86 -10.45 -21.52
C ALA A 26 28.39 -9.32 -20.58
N THR A 27 28.95 -8.12 -20.71
CA THR A 27 28.50 -6.94 -19.96
C THR A 27 27.04 -6.59 -20.29
N ALA A 28 26.66 -6.57 -21.57
CA ALA A 28 25.29 -6.28 -21.97
C ALA A 28 24.28 -7.30 -21.41
N PHE A 29 24.61 -8.59 -21.45
CA PHE A 29 23.77 -9.64 -20.84
C PHE A 29 23.66 -9.47 -19.33
N ARG A 30 24.76 -9.18 -18.64
CA ARG A 30 24.74 -8.94 -17.19
C ARG A 30 23.84 -7.76 -16.84
N THR A 31 24.00 -6.63 -17.51
CA THR A 31 23.15 -5.46 -17.29
C THR A 31 21.67 -5.77 -17.49
N ARG A 32 21.31 -6.58 -18.50
CA ARG A 32 19.92 -7.00 -18.74
C ARG A 32 19.41 -7.94 -17.65
N ALA A 33 20.23 -8.88 -17.19
CA ALA A 33 19.88 -9.73 -16.06
C ALA A 33 19.59 -8.88 -14.82
N ASP A 34 20.49 -7.96 -14.47
CA ASP A 34 20.32 -7.06 -13.32
C ASP A 34 19.05 -6.18 -13.45
N THR A 35 18.73 -5.74 -14.67
CA THR A 35 17.54 -4.92 -14.95
C THR A 35 16.24 -5.71 -14.80
N LEU A 36 16.25 -7.02 -15.06
CA LEU A 36 15.09 -7.90 -14.87
C LEU A 36 14.94 -8.36 -13.42
N ASP A 37 16.07 -8.63 -12.77
CA ASP A 37 16.12 -9.30 -11.48
C ASP A 37 15.42 -8.51 -10.38
N ALA A 38 15.74 -7.22 -10.24
CA ALA A 38 15.19 -6.39 -9.17
C ALA A 38 13.66 -6.17 -9.30
N PRO A 39 13.09 -5.77 -10.46
CA PRO A 39 11.65 -5.66 -10.62
C PRO A 39 10.93 -7.01 -10.47
N ALA A 40 11.51 -8.11 -10.97
CA ALA A 40 10.91 -9.43 -10.85
C ALA A 40 10.80 -9.89 -9.39
N HIS A 41 11.87 -9.73 -8.61
CA HIS A 41 11.85 -10.04 -7.17
C HIS A 41 10.81 -9.20 -6.43
N ARG A 42 10.74 -7.89 -6.69
CA ARG A 42 9.74 -7.02 -6.06
C ARG A 42 8.32 -7.45 -6.43
N LEU A 43 8.04 -7.72 -7.71
CA LEU A 43 6.72 -8.16 -8.17
C LEU A 43 6.34 -9.52 -7.57
N ALA A 44 7.28 -10.45 -7.44
CA ALA A 44 7.03 -11.74 -6.81
C ALA A 44 6.61 -11.57 -5.35
N SER A 45 7.33 -10.76 -4.57
CA SER A 45 6.96 -10.47 -3.17
C SER A 45 5.61 -9.77 -3.05
N LEU A 46 5.28 -8.84 -3.95
CA LEU A 46 3.97 -8.17 -3.96
C LEU A 46 2.84 -9.11 -4.39
N ALA A 47 3.10 -10.02 -5.33
CA ALA A 47 2.14 -11.03 -5.78
C ALA A 47 1.80 -12.04 -4.68
N GLU A 48 2.76 -12.39 -3.81
CA GLU A 48 2.50 -13.22 -2.63
C GLU A 48 1.57 -12.56 -1.61
N MET A 49 1.58 -11.22 -1.51
CA MET A 49 0.67 -10.50 -0.61
C MET A 49 -0.78 -10.53 -1.11
N TRP A 50 -0.98 -10.61 -2.43
CA TRP A 50 -2.29 -10.51 -3.06
C TRP A 50 -3.33 -11.55 -2.56
N PRO A 51 -3.06 -12.87 -2.62
CA PRO A 51 -4.02 -13.88 -2.15
C PRO A 51 -4.27 -13.75 -0.65
N VAL A 52 -3.25 -13.45 0.15
CA VAL A 52 -3.39 -13.28 1.61
C VAL A 52 -4.32 -12.11 1.93
N CYS A 53 -4.18 -10.98 1.21
CA CYS A 53 -5.09 -9.86 1.34
C CYS A 53 -6.53 -10.23 0.95
N GLN A 54 -6.73 -10.97 -0.14
CA GLN A 54 -8.07 -11.43 -0.55
C GLN A 54 -8.71 -12.36 0.47
N ASP A 55 -7.97 -13.36 0.97
CA ASP A 55 -8.42 -14.31 1.98
C ASP A 55 -8.83 -13.63 3.30
N LEU A 56 -8.16 -12.52 3.62
CA LEU A 56 -8.42 -11.73 4.82
C LEU A 56 -9.47 -10.63 4.62
N GLY A 57 -10.07 -10.55 3.43
CA GLY A 57 -11.16 -9.64 3.10
C GLY A 57 -10.73 -8.19 2.80
N ILE A 58 -9.47 -7.97 2.45
CA ILE A 58 -9.00 -6.65 1.97
C ILE A 58 -9.45 -6.50 0.51
N PRO A 59 -10.27 -5.49 0.17
CA PRO A 59 -10.79 -5.30 -1.18
C PRO A 59 -9.68 -4.79 -2.09
N LEU A 60 -8.99 -5.73 -2.74
CA LEU A 60 -7.99 -5.42 -3.74
C LEU A 60 -8.65 -5.22 -5.11
N ALA A 61 -8.72 -3.97 -5.54
CA ALA A 61 -9.09 -3.60 -6.90
C ALA A 61 -7.88 -2.98 -7.59
N LEU A 62 -7.38 -3.64 -8.63
CA LEU A 62 -6.56 -2.94 -9.61
C LEU A 62 -7.52 -2.08 -10.43
N ASP A 63 -7.18 -0.82 -10.64
CA ASP A 63 -7.85 -0.06 -11.67
C ASP A 63 -7.60 -0.69 -13.05
N ASP A 64 -8.50 -0.42 -14.00
CA ASP A 64 -8.43 -1.02 -15.34
C ASP A 64 -7.11 -0.68 -16.05
N ALA A 65 -6.55 0.51 -15.79
CA ALA A 65 -5.32 0.98 -16.40
C ALA A 65 -4.10 0.17 -15.92
N LEU A 66 -3.99 -0.11 -14.63
CA LEU A 66 -2.94 -0.91 -14.03
C LEU A 66 -3.08 -2.38 -14.46
N ALA A 67 -4.31 -2.90 -14.51
CA ALA A 67 -4.57 -4.25 -15.02
C ALA A 67 -4.14 -4.39 -16.50
N ASP A 68 -4.45 -3.40 -17.34
CA ASP A 68 -4.01 -3.36 -18.73
C ASP A 68 -2.49 -3.28 -18.86
N ARG A 69 -1.84 -2.47 -18.02
CA ARG A 69 -0.38 -2.35 -17.99
C ARG A 69 0.31 -3.66 -17.59
N VAL A 70 -0.18 -4.33 -16.55
CA VAL A 70 0.31 -5.66 -16.14
C VAL A 70 0.20 -6.65 -17.29
N ARG A 71 -0.97 -6.70 -17.96
CA ARG A 71 -1.20 -7.58 -19.12
C ARG A 71 -0.26 -7.25 -20.29
N ALA A 72 -0.06 -5.96 -20.59
CA ALA A 72 0.84 -5.54 -21.65
C ALA A 72 2.29 -5.94 -21.38
N ILE A 73 2.80 -5.69 -20.18
CA ILE A 73 4.16 -6.07 -19.77
C ILE A 73 4.31 -7.60 -19.80
N GLY A 74 3.30 -8.35 -19.34
CA GLY A 74 3.32 -9.82 -19.41
C GLY A 74 3.43 -10.36 -20.84
N ARG A 75 2.67 -9.78 -21.79
CA ARG A 75 2.78 -10.14 -23.22
C ARG A 75 4.17 -9.83 -23.77
N HIS A 76 4.74 -8.67 -23.43
CA HIS A 76 6.08 -8.30 -23.87
C HIS A 76 7.17 -9.20 -23.26
N ALA A 77 7.04 -9.56 -21.98
CA ALA A 77 7.94 -10.50 -21.32
C ALA A 77 7.93 -11.87 -22.00
N GLN A 78 6.73 -12.38 -22.33
CA GLN A 78 6.58 -13.65 -23.04
C GLN A 78 7.20 -13.60 -24.45
N ALA A 79 6.90 -12.57 -25.23
CA ALA A 79 7.47 -12.39 -26.57
C ALA A 79 9.02 -12.28 -26.53
N LEU A 80 9.56 -11.63 -25.49
CA LEU A 80 11.00 -11.52 -25.29
C LEU A 80 11.63 -12.89 -24.92
N ALA A 81 10.96 -13.66 -24.07
CA ALA A 81 11.40 -15.01 -23.71
C ALA A 81 11.42 -15.96 -24.92
N GLU A 82 10.38 -15.90 -25.76
CA GLU A 82 10.30 -16.66 -27.02
C GLU A 82 11.41 -16.24 -28.00
N ALA A 83 11.65 -14.93 -28.15
CA ALA A 83 12.73 -14.41 -29.00
C ALA A 83 14.12 -14.83 -28.48
N TYR A 84 14.30 -14.92 -27.16
CA TYR A 84 15.55 -15.34 -26.53
C TYR A 84 15.89 -16.82 -26.82
N GLN A 85 14.88 -17.69 -26.90
CA GLN A 85 15.07 -19.09 -27.28
C GLN A 85 15.59 -19.22 -28.73
N GLY A 86 15.13 -18.36 -29.64
CA GLY A 86 15.59 -18.34 -31.03
C GLY A 86 16.94 -17.63 -31.22
N SER A 87 17.21 -16.58 -30.44
CA SER A 87 18.48 -15.86 -30.44
C SER A 87 18.70 -15.14 -29.12
N ALA A 88 19.78 -15.48 -28.42
CA ALA A 88 20.15 -14.83 -27.16
C ALA A 88 20.36 -13.31 -27.33
N GLU A 89 20.78 -12.85 -28.51
CA GLU A 89 21.01 -11.41 -28.78
C GLU A 89 19.71 -10.59 -28.77
N SER A 90 18.54 -11.22 -28.81
CA SER A 90 17.23 -10.54 -28.74
C SER A 90 17.04 -9.68 -27.48
N ILE A 91 17.67 -10.04 -26.35
CA ILE A 91 17.58 -9.29 -25.09
C ILE A 91 18.52 -8.08 -25.03
N THR A 92 19.60 -8.10 -25.80
CA THR A 92 20.61 -7.03 -25.83
C THR A 92 20.40 -6.07 -26.99
N LEU A 93 19.67 -6.46 -28.03
CA LEU A 93 19.28 -5.60 -29.14
C LEU A 93 18.35 -4.48 -28.64
N GLU A 94 18.89 -3.26 -28.55
CA GLU A 94 18.10 -2.06 -28.27
C GLU A 94 17.22 -1.69 -29.46
N LYS A 95 16.04 -2.32 -29.53
CA LYS A 95 14.96 -1.81 -30.34
C LYS A 95 14.37 -0.61 -29.60
N ALA A 96 14.34 0.57 -30.24
CA ALA A 96 13.81 1.80 -29.66
C ALA A 96 12.42 1.59 -28.99
N ASN A 97 11.58 0.73 -29.58
CA ASN A 97 10.26 0.41 -29.04
C ASN A 97 10.30 -0.41 -27.73
N LEU A 98 11.28 -1.31 -27.55
CA LEU A 98 11.34 -2.16 -26.33
C LEU A 98 11.68 -1.36 -25.08
N ARG A 99 12.43 -0.26 -25.23
CA ARG A 99 12.73 0.64 -24.11
C ARG A 99 11.44 1.17 -23.46
N PHE A 100 10.58 1.77 -24.27
CA PHE A 100 9.34 2.42 -23.79
C PHE A 100 8.19 1.44 -23.56
N GLN A 101 8.15 0.31 -24.26
CA GLN A 101 7.05 -0.66 -24.15
C GLN A 101 7.28 -1.71 -23.07
N PHE A 102 8.53 -1.96 -22.68
CA PHE A 102 8.86 -3.05 -21.75
C PHE A 102 9.79 -2.60 -20.63
N TRP A 103 10.99 -2.10 -20.94
CA TRP A 103 12.01 -1.87 -19.92
C TRP A 103 11.61 -0.80 -18.90
N GLU A 104 11.24 0.40 -19.36
CA GLU A 104 10.79 1.48 -18.48
C GLU A 104 9.50 1.08 -17.73
N PRO A 105 8.46 0.54 -18.42
CA PRO A 105 7.26 0.11 -17.72
C PRO A 105 7.48 -0.98 -16.68
N LEU A 106 8.39 -1.93 -16.91
CA LEU A 106 8.73 -3.01 -15.98
C LEU A 106 9.39 -2.47 -14.72
N THR A 107 10.30 -1.51 -14.85
CA THR A 107 10.98 -0.89 -13.70
C THR A 107 10.00 -0.16 -12.78
N GLU A 108 9.00 0.51 -13.34
CA GLU A 108 8.00 1.27 -12.60
C GLU A 108 6.81 0.43 -12.10
N LEU A 109 6.55 -0.74 -12.68
CA LEU A 109 5.39 -1.55 -12.35
C LEU A 109 5.30 -1.92 -10.85
N PRO A 110 6.39 -2.34 -10.18
CA PRO A 110 6.35 -2.63 -8.75
C PRO A 110 5.81 -1.47 -7.91
N ASP A 111 6.19 -0.22 -8.24
CA ASP A 111 5.78 0.95 -7.47
C ASP A 111 4.27 1.21 -7.61
N HIS A 112 3.71 1.00 -8.80
CA HIS A 112 2.27 1.12 -9.03
C HIS A 112 1.47 0.02 -8.30
N VAL A 113 1.98 -1.21 -8.30
CA VAL A 113 1.35 -2.33 -7.58
C VAL A 113 1.42 -2.11 -6.06
N GLU A 114 2.56 -1.66 -5.55
CA GLU A 114 2.74 -1.31 -4.13
C GLU A 114 1.79 -0.17 -3.71
N ALA A 115 1.63 0.85 -4.55
CA ALA A 115 0.70 1.95 -4.31
C ALA A 115 -0.76 1.45 -4.23
N ALA A 116 -1.17 0.56 -5.14
CA ALA A 116 -2.51 -0.04 -5.11
C ALA A 116 -2.73 -0.87 -3.83
N LEU A 117 -1.75 -1.68 -3.42
CA LEU A 117 -1.79 -2.44 -2.17
C LEU A 117 -1.89 -1.53 -0.95
N ARG A 118 -1.12 -0.43 -0.92
CA ARG A 118 -1.16 0.58 0.14
C ARG A 118 -2.53 1.24 0.22
N MET A 119 -3.11 1.64 -0.90
CA MET A 119 -4.46 2.22 -0.93
C MET A 119 -5.51 1.25 -0.40
N ALA A 120 -5.47 -0.01 -0.82
CA ALA A 120 -6.38 -1.05 -0.33
C ALA A 120 -6.23 -1.29 1.18
N TRP A 121 -4.98 -1.30 1.67
CA TRP A 121 -4.69 -1.40 3.10
C TRP A 121 -5.24 -0.20 3.88
N GLU A 122 -4.98 1.02 3.42
CA GLU A 122 -5.48 2.24 4.05
C GLU A 122 -7.00 2.28 4.10
N GLN A 123 -7.66 1.83 3.03
CA GLN A 123 -9.11 1.70 2.96
C GLN A 123 -9.62 0.65 3.96
N PHE A 124 -9.00 -0.53 4.00
CA PHE A 124 -9.35 -1.58 4.95
C PHE A 124 -9.26 -1.11 6.40
N VAL A 125 -8.15 -0.46 6.78
CA VAL A 125 -7.95 0.08 8.13
C VAL A 125 -9.00 1.15 8.43
N SER A 126 -9.27 2.05 7.48
CA SER A 126 -10.25 3.12 7.66
C SER A 126 -11.68 2.60 7.81
N GLN A 127 -12.05 1.54 7.10
CA GLN A 127 -13.37 0.92 7.19
C GLN A 127 -13.53 0.06 8.45
N SER A 128 -12.42 -0.49 8.96
CA SER A 128 -12.42 -1.33 10.17
C SER A 128 -12.50 -0.54 11.47
N LEU A 129 -12.15 0.75 11.44
CA LEU A 129 -12.05 1.58 12.63
C LEU A 129 -13.26 2.51 12.78
N PRO A 130 -13.77 2.72 14.00
CA PRO A 130 -14.80 3.71 14.26
C PRO A 130 -14.28 5.11 13.92
N THR A 131 -15.13 5.92 13.28
CA THR A 131 -14.80 7.32 13.01
C THR A 131 -14.98 8.11 14.28
N VAL A 132 -13.88 8.68 14.78
CA VAL A 132 -13.87 9.49 16.00
C VAL A 132 -13.52 10.93 15.65
N GLN A 133 -14.35 11.86 16.10
CA GLN A 133 -14.21 13.28 15.85
C GLN A 133 -13.40 13.93 16.97
N GLU A 134 -12.27 14.54 16.62
CA GLU A 134 -11.35 15.15 17.58
C GLU A 134 -12.02 16.28 18.40
N GLN A 135 -12.92 17.03 17.79
CA GLN A 135 -13.68 18.11 18.44
C GLN A 135 -14.54 17.58 19.59
N VAL A 136 -15.18 16.42 19.41
CA VAL A 136 -15.96 15.74 20.46
C VAL A 136 -15.04 15.32 21.60
N LEU A 137 -13.87 14.74 21.29
CA LEU A 137 -12.89 14.35 22.31
C LEU A 137 -12.36 15.55 23.10
N GLN A 138 -12.16 16.69 22.45
CA GLN A 138 -11.72 17.92 23.10
C GLN A 138 -12.77 18.43 24.10
N VAL A 139 -14.05 18.38 23.75
CA VAL A 139 -15.15 18.73 24.66
C VAL A 139 -15.21 17.75 25.83
N LEU A 140 -15.17 16.44 25.55
CA LEU A 140 -15.16 15.40 26.59
C LEU A 140 -13.98 15.55 27.55
N GLN A 141 -12.79 15.92 27.05
CA GLN A 141 -11.60 16.09 27.89
C GLN A 141 -11.77 17.19 28.95
N ASN A 142 -12.56 18.22 28.65
CA ASN A 142 -12.81 19.34 29.55
C ASN A 142 -13.87 19.02 30.62
N LEU A 143 -14.56 17.88 30.50
CA LEU A 143 -15.57 17.46 31.47
C LEU A 143 -14.94 16.60 32.58
N PRO A 144 -15.32 16.82 33.86
CA PRO A 144 -14.85 16.00 34.96
C PRO A 144 -15.18 14.51 34.72
N GLY A 145 -14.21 13.64 34.95
CA GLY A 145 -14.41 12.18 34.88
C GLY A 145 -14.18 11.53 33.52
N PHE A 146 -14.00 12.30 32.43
CA PHE A 146 -13.81 11.75 31.08
C PHE A 146 -12.35 11.79 30.58
N ASN A 147 -11.47 12.50 31.27
CA ASN A 147 -10.10 12.78 30.80
C ASN A 147 -9.28 11.50 30.54
N SER A 148 -9.32 10.53 31.45
CA SER A 148 -8.54 9.29 31.32
C SER A 148 -9.00 8.45 30.11
N GLN A 149 -10.31 8.35 29.88
CA GLN A 149 -10.89 7.65 28.72
C GLN A 149 -10.54 8.35 27.41
N VAL A 150 -10.59 9.70 27.38
CA VAL A 150 -10.18 10.46 26.19
C VAL A 150 -8.70 10.22 25.85
N ILE A 151 -7.82 10.16 26.85
CA ILE A 151 -6.39 9.84 26.63
C ILE A 151 -6.24 8.44 26.02
N ILE A 152 -6.98 7.45 26.52
CA ILE A 152 -6.96 6.07 25.98
C ILE A 152 -7.44 6.07 24.52
N ILE A 153 -8.55 6.74 24.21
CA ILE A 153 -9.10 6.82 22.85
C ILE A 153 -8.09 7.45 21.90
N ARG A 154 -7.47 8.58 22.26
CA ARG A 154 -6.45 9.24 21.43
C ARG A 154 -5.22 8.35 21.22
N SER A 155 -4.76 7.64 22.25
CA SER A 155 -3.64 6.70 22.12
C SER A 155 -3.95 5.59 21.12
N LEU A 156 -5.16 5.03 21.17
CA LEU A 156 -5.62 4.02 20.21
C LEU A 156 -5.74 4.59 18.78
N GLN A 157 -6.21 5.82 18.63
CA GLN A 157 -6.25 6.50 17.32
C GLN A 157 -4.87 6.72 16.73
N THR A 158 -3.88 7.14 17.54
CA THR A 158 -2.50 7.31 17.08
C THR A 158 -1.90 5.98 16.60
N LYS A 159 -2.15 4.89 17.34
CA LYS A 159 -1.73 3.54 16.91
C LYS A 159 -2.40 3.11 15.62
N ALA A 160 -3.71 3.35 15.49
CA ALA A 160 -4.46 3.10 14.28
C ALA A 160 -3.90 3.88 13.08
N GLN A 161 -3.56 5.15 13.27
CA GLN A 161 -3.02 6.00 12.21
C GLN A 161 -1.64 5.51 11.75
N LEU A 162 -0.80 5.05 12.68
CA LEU A 162 0.49 4.45 12.36
C LEU A 162 0.34 3.15 11.56
N LEU A 163 -0.64 2.31 11.92
CA LEU A 163 -0.96 1.10 11.16
C LEU A 163 -1.47 1.44 9.77
N LYS A 164 -2.34 2.44 9.65
CA LYS A 164 -2.87 2.91 8.37
C LYS A 164 -1.75 3.35 7.43
N SER A 165 -0.78 4.13 7.92
CA SER A 165 0.32 4.65 7.08
C SER A 165 1.39 3.61 6.70
N THR A 166 1.35 2.41 7.29
CA THR A 166 2.42 1.43 7.15
C THR A 166 1.88 0.14 6.53
N LEU A 167 2.17 -0.07 5.25
CA LEU A 167 1.91 -1.35 4.60
C LEU A 167 2.79 -2.44 5.26
N PRO A 168 2.23 -3.61 5.61
CA PRO A 168 3.02 -4.71 6.16
C PRO A 168 4.12 -5.15 5.17
N PRO A 169 5.36 -5.35 5.61
CA PRO A 169 6.51 -5.55 4.72
C PRO A 169 6.53 -6.91 4.01
N ALA A 170 5.74 -7.87 4.48
CA ALA A 170 5.71 -9.22 3.93
C ALA A 170 4.33 -9.85 4.12
N ALA A 171 3.98 -10.77 3.22
CA ALA A 171 2.71 -11.51 3.25
C ALA A 171 2.49 -12.24 4.59
N ALA A 172 3.54 -12.85 5.15
CA ALA A 172 3.49 -13.56 6.43
C ALA A 172 3.11 -12.67 7.63
N SER A 173 3.32 -11.35 7.53
CA SER A 173 3.03 -10.38 8.60
C SER A 173 1.60 -9.82 8.55
N LEU A 174 0.89 -9.97 7.43
CA LEU A 174 -0.47 -9.47 7.23
C LEU A 174 -1.47 -9.98 8.29
N PRO A 175 -1.52 -11.29 8.62
CA PRO A 175 -2.48 -11.79 9.61
C PRO A 175 -2.34 -11.13 10.98
N ALA A 176 -1.10 -10.94 11.45
CA ALA A 176 -0.83 -10.30 12.73
C ALA A 176 -1.26 -8.82 12.71
N ARG A 177 -1.00 -8.11 11.61
CA ARG A 177 -1.40 -6.71 11.45
C ARG A 177 -2.91 -6.52 11.40
N ILE A 178 -3.62 -7.42 10.74
CA ILE A 178 -5.09 -7.40 10.72
C ILE A 178 -5.65 -7.69 12.11
N ALA A 179 -5.08 -8.64 12.85
CA ALA A 179 -5.46 -8.90 14.24
C ALA A 179 -5.25 -7.65 15.11
N GLU A 180 -4.15 -6.91 14.91
CA GLU A 180 -3.88 -5.65 15.59
C GLU A 180 -4.93 -4.57 15.29
N VAL A 181 -5.31 -4.40 14.01
CA VAL A 181 -6.39 -3.48 13.60
C VAL A 181 -7.71 -3.85 14.28
N ARG A 182 -8.08 -5.14 14.28
CA ARG A 182 -9.31 -5.63 14.93
C ARG A 182 -9.28 -5.41 16.44
N SER A 183 -8.13 -5.64 17.08
CA SER A 183 -7.95 -5.37 18.51
C SER A 183 -8.11 -3.88 18.83
N ILE A 184 -7.54 -2.99 18.01
CA ILE A 184 -7.72 -1.55 18.19
C ILE A 184 -9.19 -1.14 18.00
N ALA A 185 -9.87 -1.67 16.98
CA ALA A 185 -11.29 -1.40 16.75
C ALA A 185 -12.15 -1.84 17.96
N GLN A 186 -11.87 -3.01 18.52
CA GLN A 186 -12.54 -3.52 19.71
C GLN A 186 -12.24 -2.66 20.94
N ASN A 187 -10.97 -2.34 21.20
CA ASN A 187 -10.55 -1.50 22.33
C ASN A 187 -11.14 -0.08 22.24
N LEU A 188 -11.23 0.50 21.03
CA LEU A 188 -11.92 1.77 20.81
C LEU A 188 -13.40 1.66 21.15
N SER A 189 -14.07 0.61 20.68
CA SER A 189 -15.48 0.36 20.97
C SER A 189 -15.73 0.21 22.47
N GLU A 190 -14.86 -0.50 23.18
CA GLU A 190 -14.92 -0.68 24.63
C GLU A 190 -14.63 0.62 25.38
N ALA A 191 -13.65 1.41 24.95
CA ALA A 191 -13.33 2.72 25.52
C ALA A 191 -14.50 3.71 25.36
N TRP A 192 -15.21 3.68 24.23
CA TRP A 192 -16.44 4.47 24.04
C TRP A 192 -17.58 4.00 24.93
N ARG A 193 -17.77 2.68 25.10
CA ARG A 193 -18.81 2.13 25.99
C ARG A 193 -18.55 2.40 27.47
N SER A 194 -17.27 2.45 27.87
CA SER A 194 -16.86 2.73 29.24
C SER A 194 -16.80 4.22 29.58
N LEU A 195 -17.13 5.11 28.63
CA LEU A 195 -17.36 6.52 28.93
C LEU A 195 -18.49 6.63 29.94
N GLN A 196 -18.13 7.00 31.16
CA GLN A 196 -19.02 7.29 32.27
C GLN A 196 -18.45 8.51 32.98
N GLY A 197 -19.31 9.46 33.29
CA GLY A 197 -18.91 10.69 33.96
C GLY A 197 -20.11 11.60 34.17
N ASP A 198 -19.97 12.48 35.15
CA ASP A 198 -21.00 13.46 35.48
C ASP A 198 -20.93 14.64 34.49
N GLY A 199 -22.07 15.26 34.21
CA GLY A 199 -22.16 16.45 33.36
C GLY A 199 -22.57 16.21 31.91
N ILE A 200 -22.86 14.96 31.51
CA ILE A 200 -23.46 14.64 30.21
C ILE A 200 -24.82 13.95 30.40
N PRO A 201 -25.91 14.43 29.78
CA PRO A 201 -27.18 13.71 29.79
C PRO A 201 -27.02 12.29 29.22
N PRO A 202 -27.66 11.26 29.80
CA PRO A 202 -27.52 9.86 29.34
C PRO A 202 -27.95 9.66 27.88
N GLU A 203 -28.88 10.48 27.38
CA GLU A 203 -29.30 10.52 25.98
C GLU A 203 -28.16 10.93 25.04
N VAL A 204 -27.38 11.95 25.43
CA VAL A 204 -26.20 12.43 24.70
C VAL A 204 -25.12 11.36 24.67
N LEU A 205 -24.85 10.73 25.82
CA LEU A 205 -23.83 9.69 25.91
C LEU A 205 -24.19 8.48 25.02
N THR A 206 -25.46 8.07 25.03
CA THR A 206 -25.99 7.02 24.14
C THR A 206 -25.84 7.42 22.66
N PHE A 207 -26.15 8.67 22.32
CA PHE A 207 -25.97 9.19 20.96
C PHE A 207 -24.49 9.18 20.54
N LEU A 208 -23.57 9.66 21.38
CA LEU A 208 -22.14 9.70 21.10
C LEU A 208 -21.56 8.29 20.88
N GLN A 209 -21.96 7.32 21.70
CA GLN A 209 -21.58 5.91 21.54
C GLN A 209 -22.11 5.30 20.25
N ALA A 210 -23.34 5.63 19.86
CA ALA A 210 -23.91 5.18 18.59
C ALA A 210 -23.23 5.87 17.40
N ALA A 211 -22.90 7.16 17.53
CA ALA A 211 -22.29 7.96 16.49
C ALA A 211 -20.84 7.54 16.21
N SER A 212 -20.06 7.22 17.25
CA SER A 212 -18.69 6.72 17.08
C SER A 212 -18.63 5.38 16.33
N GLY A 213 -19.64 4.53 16.53
CA GLY A 213 -19.79 3.27 15.80
C GLY A 213 -20.43 3.38 14.41
N GLY A 214 -20.78 4.60 13.95
CA GLY A 214 -21.48 4.81 12.68
C GLY A 214 -22.92 4.25 12.64
N ARG A 215 -23.54 4.05 13.81
CA ARG A 215 -24.88 3.43 13.97
C ARG A 215 -25.89 4.38 14.62
N ALA A 216 -25.54 5.66 14.79
CA ALA A 216 -26.48 6.65 15.29
C ALA A 216 -27.65 6.80 14.31
N THR A 217 -28.86 6.63 14.84
CA THR A 217 -30.09 6.81 14.06
C THR A 217 -30.64 8.22 14.28
N LEU A 218 -31.38 8.76 13.30
CA LEU A 218 -32.03 10.07 13.44
C LEU A 218 -32.98 10.14 14.65
N ARG A 219 -33.52 8.99 15.10
CA ARG A 219 -34.37 8.90 16.28
C ARG A 219 -33.62 9.21 17.59
N GLN A 220 -32.31 9.02 17.61
CA GLN A 220 -31.46 9.30 18.78
C GLN A 220 -31.07 10.78 18.87
N LEU A 221 -31.41 11.59 17.86
CA LEU A 221 -31.20 13.04 17.87
C LEU A 221 -32.33 13.74 18.65
N THR A 222 -32.40 13.52 19.97
CA THR A 222 -33.42 14.13 20.83
C THR A 222 -33.20 15.65 20.96
N PRO A 223 -34.21 16.44 21.37
CA PRO A 223 -34.03 17.86 21.64
C PRO A 223 -32.88 18.15 22.61
N THR A 224 -32.69 17.28 23.61
CA THR A 224 -31.56 17.34 24.56
C THR A 224 -30.22 17.18 23.84
N VAL A 225 -30.12 16.22 22.92
CA VAL A 225 -28.91 15.97 22.14
C VAL A 225 -28.57 17.16 21.25
N VAL A 226 -29.58 17.72 20.57
CA VAL A 226 -29.40 18.92 19.74
C VAL A 226 -28.95 20.11 20.58
N GLN A 227 -29.61 20.39 21.70
CA GLN A 227 -29.21 21.48 22.60
C GLN A 227 -27.79 21.32 23.13
N TRP A 228 -27.37 20.10 23.44
CA TRP A 228 -26.01 19.83 23.89
C TRP A 228 -24.98 20.03 22.77
N ILE A 229 -25.24 19.50 21.57
CA ILE A 229 -24.38 19.69 20.38
C ILE A 229 -24.25 21.19 20.07
N ASP A 230 -25.34 21.94 20.15
CA ASP A 230 -25.39 23.39 19.93
C ASP A 230 -24.59 24.14 21.01
N GLY A 231 -24.77 23.78 22.28
CA GLY A 231 -24.08 24.40 23.41
C GLY A 231 -22.55 24.25 23.37
N TYR A 232 -22.05 23.17 22.76
CA TYR A 232 -20.62 22.92 22.58
C TYR A 232 -20.11 23.20 21.15
N SER A 233 -20.94 23.77 20.27
CA SER A 233 -20.58 24.10 18.87
C SER A 233 -20.09 22.90 18.05
N LEU A 234 -20.68 21.71 18.26
CA LEU A 234 -20.27 20.44 17.62
C LEU A 234 -21.05 20.11 16.33
N LYS A 235 -21.79 21.07 15.77
CA LYS A 235 -22.66 20.85 14.60
C LYS A 235 -21.91 20.32 13.38
N GLU A 236 -20.71 20.84 13.14
CA GLU A 236 -19.88 20.45 11.98
C GLU A 236 -19.17 19.12 12.18
N SER A 237 -19.07 18.65 13.43
CA SER A 237 -18.40 17.42 13.77
C SER A 237 -19.21 16.22 13.26
N PHE A 238 -20.54 16.25 13.40
CA PHE A 238 -21.42 15.17 12.95
C PHE A 238 -21.82 15.33 11.48
N ARG A 239 -21.61 14.26 10.70
CA ARG A 239 -22.08 14.16 9.31
C ARG A 239 -23.14 13.09 9.18
N ILE A 240 -24.17 13.36 8.38
CA ILE A 240 -25.18 12.37 8.00
C ILE A 240 -24.66 11.65 6.76
N SER A 241 -24.42 10.35 6.88
CA SER A 241 -24.17 9.46 5.74
C SER A 241 -25.47 8.72 5.41
N LEU A 242 -25.96 8.88 4.18
CA LEU A 242 -27.12 8.16 3.62
C LEU A 242 -26.67 6.85 2.96
#